data_AF-A0A099NXX6-F1
#
_entry.id   AF-A0A099NXX6-F1
#
_cell.length_a   1.000
_cell.length_b   1.000
_cell.length_c   1.000
_cell.angle_alpha   90.00
_cell.angle_beta   90.00
_cell.angle_gamma   90.00
#
_symmetry.space_group_name_H-M   'P 1'
#
loop_
_entity.id
_entity.type
_entity.pdbx_description
1 polymer ?
#
loop_
_entity_poly.entity_id
_entity_poly.type
_entity_poly.pdbx_seq_one_letter_code
_entity_poly.pdbx_strand_id
1 'polypeptide(L)'
;MPYGRRRNNTNTDEGGVKGPSSALTSFLREQGISAEQIRLRYEQSKRQKEPGGTTEVESGVEIPVEEVTNRDLEIKINTGLDSDEEEVDYEKPLSKRQRLEQTVNVSSGTDLYCMECDQDFTISVYSKKMERDGKIGYLCPSCSKIQIRRERLAKRHEIEARRRRKKIAAALLDKKQFKLPSLQDFCINVITENINSVEALGEIGTHNKMKICRILAKNRSLNNKTISLFLDGNTKKLEFWDCSKIDKNSLDKIAVYCPNLESLTLNMCGQLHNDNLQYFGSKLNNLKSFHLNGPFLINDNAWQSFFESKVGKNLKQFTLINTHRFSNDSLVCLLENCGNSLESLTLSRLDSLDSKPVFDLLPHFLSSLKHLEISYPHSKNLIDDDLIINLLAVNCDSLESLNLDRCSDLTDRFLTEGLKPFGSHIRKLSLTDLDQIDDAGVGVLFDDWKINGGLTDINLERCTLLTDDSIYKMLSHSSETLVRLKLNSVKLISKSLFSKLSRNTTFPLLTFLDMGFVRSVDDSVLAILSRICPKLEILEVYGNNRCTERALIRENLTVIGRQTDSI
;
A
#
# COMPACT_ATOMS: atom_id res chain seq x y z
N MET A 1 -41.76 -1.40 -56.94
CA MET A 1 -43.21 -1.11 -56.96
C MET A 1 -43.92 -2.35 -56.45
N PRO A 2 -44.94 -2.32 -55.56
CA PRO A 2 -45.67 -1.20 -54.91
C PRO A 2 -45.45 -1.15 -53.36
N TYR A 3 -45.48 -0.01 -52.66
CA TYR A 3 -46.60 0.87 -52.21
C TYR A 3 -47.45 0.38 -51.01
N GLY A 4 -47.58 1.25 -49.98
CA GLY A 4 -48.74 1.31 -49.06
C GLY A 4 -48.41 1.50 -47.56
N ARG A 5 -47.97 2.69 -47.09
CA ARG A 5 -48.75 3.77 -46.41
C ARG A 5 -49.50 3.44 -45.09
N ARG A 6 -48.92 3.98 -43.99
CA ARG A 6 -49.48 4.80 -42.87
C ARG A 6 -50.74 4.36 -42.09
N ARG A 7 -50.61 4.29 -40.75
CA ARG A 7 -51.20 5.29 -39.81
C ARG A 7 -50.67 5.14 -38.36
N ASN A 8 -50.49 6.29 -37.71
CA ASN A 8 -50.10 6.51 -36.31
C ASN A 8 -51.12 5.94 -35.30
N ASN A 9 -50.65 5.50 -34.12
CA ASN A 9 -51.04 6.16 -32.87
C ASN A 9 -50.05 5.92 -31.73
N THR A 10 -49.94 6.93 -30.87
CA THR A 10 -49.10 7.09 -29.68
C THR A 10 -49.37 6.08 -28.56
N ASN A 11 -48.33 5.57 -27.91
CA ASN A 11 -48.23 5.57 -26.44
C ASN A 11 -46.82 5.16 -25.95
N THR A 12 -46.39 5.93 -24.96
CA THR A 12 -45.26 5.78 -24.05
C THR A 12 -45.20 4.40 -23.38
N ASP A 13 -44.02 3.78 -23.30
CA ASP A 13 -43.45 3.41 -22.00
C ASP A 13 -41.98 2.97 -22.08
N GLU A 14 -41.25 3.31 -21.03
CA GLU A 14 -39.80 3.26 -20.88
C GLU A 14 -39.25 1.83 -20.76
N GLY A 15 -38.10 1.62 -21.40
CA GLY A 15 -37.32 0.39 -21.29
C GLY A 15 -36.63 0.25 -19.93
N GLY A 16 -37.01 -0.78 -19.18
CA GLY A 16 -36.27 -1.26 -18.01
C GLY A 16 -35.29 -2.38 -18.39
N VAL A 17 -34.02 -2.04 -18.60
CA VAL A 17 -32.92 -3.01 -18.69
C VAL A 17 -32.60 -3.53 -17.28
N LYS A 18 -32.79 -4.84 -17.04
CA LYS A 18 -32.37 -5.54 -15.81
C LYS A 18 -30.90 -5.96 -15.91
N GLY A 19 -30.04 -5.33 -15.11
CA GLY A 19 -28.66 -5.79 -14.85
C GLY A 19 -28.55 -6.67 -13.59
N PRO A 20 -27.41 -7.36 -13.37
CA PRO A 20 -27.22 -8.26 -12.24
C PRO A 20 -27.22 -7.50 -10.90
N SER A 21 -27.91 -8.03 -9.90
CA SER A 21 -27.98 -7.46 -8.55
C SER A 21 -26.61 -7.53 -7.89
N SER A 22 -25.92 -6.38 -7.76
CA SER A 22 -24.65 -6.29 -7.04
C SER A 22 -24.85 -6.53 -5.53
N ALA A 23 -23.85 -7.09 -4.86
CA ALA A 23 -23.84 -7.28 -3.40
C ALA A 23 -24.05 -5.98 -2.60
N LEU A 24 -23.68 -4.84 -3.20
CA LEU A 24 -23.90 -3.52 -2.63
C LEU A 24 -25.39 -3.12 -2.66
N THR A 25 -26.12 -3.55 -3.69
CA THR A 25 -27.55 -3.25 -3.86
C THR A 25 -28.41 -4.06 -2.89
N SER A 26 -28.02 -5.30 -2.59
CA SER A 26 -28.65 -6.12 -1.53
C SER A 26 -28.34 -5.59 -0.13
N PHE A 27 -27.09 -5.18 0.14
CA PHE A 27 -26.70 -4.61 1.43
C PHE A 27 -27.44 -3.29 1.74
N LEU A 28 -27.57 -2.39 0.76
CA LEU A 28 -28.30 -1.13 0.95
C LEU A 28 -29.81 -1.35 1.18
N ARG A 29 -30.38 -2.40 0.57
CA ARG A 29 -31.78 -2.80 0.77
C ARG A 29 -32.01 -3.41 2.16
N GLU A 30 -31.07 -4.22 2.67
CA GLU A 30 -31.12 -4.73 4.06
C GLU A 30 -31.00 -3.62 5.11
N GLN A 31 -30.28 -2.53 4.79
CA GLN A 31 -30.19 -1.35 5.65
C GLN A 31 -31.36 -0.37 5.47
N GLY A 32 -32.38 -0.72 4.67
CA GLY A 32 -33.60 0.08 4.48
C GLY A 32 -33.40 1.35 3.64
N ILE A 33 -32.32 1.44 2.86
CA ILE A 33 -31.99 2.62 2.06
C ILE A 33 -32.41 2.36 0.61
N SER A 34 -33.55 2.92 0.20
CA SER A 34 -34.02 2.86 -1.20
C SER A 34 -33.43 4.01 -2.02
N ALA A 35 -32.83 3.69 -3.17
CA ALA A 35 -32.33 4.67 -4.14
C ALA A 35 -33.45 5.61 -4.64
N GLU A 36 -34.68 5.13 -4.69
CA GLU A 36 -35.87 5.88 -5.09
C GLU A 36 -36.24 6.96 -4.07
N GLN A 37 -36.09 6.67 -2.77
CA GLN A 37 -36.34 7.63 -1.69
C GLN A 37 -35.28 8.74 -1.63
N ILE A 38 -34.03 8.43 -1.98
CA ILE A 38 -32.94 9.42 -2.07
C ILE A 38 -33.20 10.38 -3.24
N ARG A 39 -33.63 9.85 -4.39
CA ARG A 39 -33.99 10.64 -5.57
C ARG A 39 -35.18 11.56 -5.30
N LEU A 40 -36.23 11.06 -4.65
CA LEU A 40 -37.40 11.85 -4.24
C LEU A 40 -37.04 13.00 -3.27
N ARG A 41 -36.14 12.78 -2.30
CA ARG A 41 -35.65 13.86 -1.42
C ARG A 41 -34.85 14.92 -2.16
N TYR A 42 -34.02 14.49 -3.11
CA TYR A 42 -33.21 15.42 -3.92
C TYR A 42 -34.11 16.29 -4.81
N GLU A 43 -35.12 15.70 -5.45
CA GLU A 43 -36.10 16.43 -6.27
C GLU A 43 -36.98 17.38 -5.45
N GLN A 44 -37.36 17.00 -4.22
CA GLN A 44 -38.07 17.89 -3.29
C GLN A 44 -37.18 19.07 -2.83
N SER A 45 -35.88 18.85 -2.61
CA SER A 45 -34.95 19.92 -2.23
C SER A 45 -34.69 20.94 -3.35
N LYS A 46 -34.79 20.50 -4.62
CA LYS A 46 -34.68 21.38 -5.79
C LYS A 46 -35.93 22.25 -5.99
N ARG A 47 -37.13 21.73 -5.69
CA ARG A 47 -38.39 22.51 -5.79
C ARG A 47 -38.52 23.62 -4.75
N GLN A 48 -37.73 23.59 -3.68
CA GLN A 48 -37.71 24.63 -2.64
C GLN A 48 -36.63 25.71 -2.87
N LYS A 49 -35.86 25.61 -3.96
CA LYS A 49 -34.77 26.55 -4.29
C LYS A 49 -34.80 26.99 -5.75
N GLU A 50 -35.88 27.66 -6.17
CA GLU A 50 -35.80 28.62 -7.29
C GLU A 50 -36.62 29.89 -6.99
N PRO A 51 -36.09 31.10 -7.29
CA PRO A 51 -36.68 32.39 -6.95
C PRO A 51 -37.49 33.00 -8.12
N GLY A 52 -38.56 33.73 -7.80
CA GLY A 52 -39.26 34.65 -8.72
C GLY A 52 -39.40 36.02 -8.08
N GLY A 53 -38.89 37.07 -8.76
CA GLY A 53 -38.87 38.49 -8.34
C GLY A 53 -40.27 39.13 -8.21
N THR A 54 -40.45 40.39 -7.80
CA THR A 54 -39.65 41.63 -7.84
C THR A 54 -40.20 42.60 -6.77
N THR A 55 -39.42 43.57 -6.27
CA THR A 55 -39.64 45.05 -6.28
C THR A 55 -38.67 45.74 -5.31
N GLU A 56 -38.26 46.97 -5.68
CA GLU A 56 -37.22 47.85 -5.14
C GLU A 56 -37.46 48.43 -3.73
N VAL A 57 -36.37 48.90 -3.10
CA VAL A 57 -36.13 50.23 -2.46
C VAL A 57 -35.20 50.11 -1.23
N GLU A 58 -34.35 51.14 -1.13
CA GLU A 58 -33.18 51.38 -0.28
C GLU A 58 -33.35 51.35 1.26
N SER A 59 -32.17 51.33 1.91
CA SER A 59 -31.78 52.02 3.15
C SER A 59 -31.67 51.22 4.46
N GLY A 60 -30.46 51.26 5.04
CA GLY A 60 -30.29 51.82 6.39
C GLY A 60 -30.10 50.86 7.58
N VAL A 61 -28.91 51.01 8.19
CA VAL A 61 -28.62 51.07 9.64
C VAL A 61 -27.98 49.85 10.33
N GLU A 62 -26.86 50.18 10.98
CA GLU A 62 -25.95 49.43 11.84
C GLU A 62 -26.49 49.13 13.27
N ILE A 63 -26.08 47.96 13.80
CA ILE A 63 -25.52 47.58 15.14
C ILE A 63 -26.25 48.09 16.43
N PRO A 64 -26.37 47.27 17.51
CA PRO A 64 -25.31 47.21 18.54
C PRO A 64 -24.91 45.81 19.04
N VAL A 65 -23.65 45.77 19.46
CA VAL A 65 -22.90 44.77 20.25
C VAL A 65 -23.26 44.90 21.74
N GLU A 66 -23.16 43.81 22.51
CA GLU A 66 -22.84 43.80 23.96
C GLU A 66 -22.70 42.34 24.46
N GLU A 67 -22.02 42.01 25.56
CA GLU A 67 -20.64 42.19 26.00
C GLU A 67 -20.41 41.12 27.11
N VAL A 68 -19.16 40.79 27.41
CA VAL A 68 -18.70 39.75 28.35
C VAL A 68 -18.60 40.31 29.77
N THR A 69 -18.94 39.55 30.82
CA THR A 69 -18.29 39.59 32.17
C THR A 69 -18.72 38.35 33.00
N ASN A 70 -18.10 37.94 34.12
CA ASN A 70 -16.71 37.63 34.52
C ASN A 70 -16.80 37.03 35.96
N ARG A 71 -15.88 36.12 36.35
CA ARG A 71 -15.40 35.82 37.73
C ARG A 71 -16.33 35.08 38.72
N ASP A 72 -15.90 34.29 39.72
CA ASP A 72 -14.62 33.69 40.18
C ASP A 72 -14.89 32.82 41.43
N LEU A 73 -14.04 31.79 41.69
CA LEU A 73 -13.60 31.22 43.00
C LEU A 73 -14.66 30.46 43.86
N GLU A 74 -14.40 29.38 44.61
CA GLU A 74 -13.21 28.90 45.33
C GLU A 74 -13.36 27.43 45.84
N ILE A 75 -12.27 26.89 46.36
CA ILE A 75 -11.87 25.48 46.60
C ILE A 75 -12.37 24.90 47.95
N LYS A 76 -12.61 23.57 48.01
CA LYS A 76 -12.44 22.75 49.25
C LYS A 76 -11.77 21.40 48.98
N ILE A 77 -10.94 21.00 49.96
CA ILE A 77 -9.83 20.04 49.91
C ILE A 77 -10.20 18.67 50.54
N ASN A 78 -9.85 17.58 49.83
CA ASN A 78 -9.26 16.28 50.23
C ASN A 78 -10.01 15.27 51.15
N THR A 79 -10.08 13.99 50.74
CA THR A 79 -9.34 12.85 51.34
C THR A 79 -9.67 11.51 50.66
N GLY A 80 -8.65 10.87 50.08
CA GLY A 80 -8.36 9.44 50.27
C GLY A 80 -9.13 8.35 49.49
N LEU A 81 -8.43 7.81 48.49
CA LEU A 81 -8.29 6.39 48.10
C LEU A 81 -9.15 5.82 46.96
N ASP A 82 -8.41 5.21 46.03
CA ASP A 82 -8.74 4.35 44.88
C ASP A 82 -9.20 5.02 43.58
N SER A 83 -8.24 5.72 42.98
CA SER A 83 -8.21 6.12 41.57
C SER A 83 -7.75 4.96 40.68
N ASP A 84 -8.49 4.70 39.59
CA ASP A 84 -7.98 4.53 38.22
C ASP A 84 -9.16 4.16 37.30
N GLU A 85 -10.01 5.16 37.02
CA GLU A 85 -10.94 5.12 35.88
C GLU A 85 -10.38 6.02 34.77
N GLU A 86 -9.60 5.44 33.86
CA GLU A 86 -9.41 6.05 32.54
C GLU A 86 -10.73 5.97 31.78
N GLU A 87 -11.36 7.13 31.55
CA GLU A 87 -12.47 7.28 30.61
C GLU A 87 -11.99 6.92 29.20
N VAL A 88 -12.33 5.72 28.77
CA VAL A 88 -12.25 5.34 27.36
C VAL A 88 -13.41 6.03 26.64
N ASP A 89 -13.08 6.98 25.77
CA ASP A 89 -14.03 7.65 24.87
C ASP A 89 -14.77 6.59 24.01
N TYR A 90 -16.06 6.40 24.30
CA TYR A 90 -16.92 5.51 23.55
C TYR A 90 -17.67 6.33 22.50
N GLU A 91 -17.16 6.35 21.26
CA GLU A 91 -18.04 6.50 20.10
C GLU A 91 -19.02 5.32 20.09
N LYS A 92 -20.21 5.53 20.68
CA LYS A 92 -21.32 4.60 20.58
C LYS A 92 -21.90 4.68 19.17
N PRO A 93 -22.04 3.57 18.43
CA PRO A 93 -22.91 3.57 17.28
C PRO A 93 -24.35 3.82 17.78
N LEU A 94 -24.99 4.84 17.20
CA LEU A 94 -26.41 5.20 17.38
C LEU A 94 -27.33 4.07 16.92
N SER A 95 -27.36 2.98 17.69
CA SER A 95 -28.49 2.07 17.69
C SER A 95 -29.52 2.69 18.63
N LYS A 96 -30.69 3.04 18.08
CA LYS A 96 -31.86 3.46 18.84
C LYS A 96 -32.14 2.41 19.92
N ARG A 97 -31.68 2.67 21.14
CA ARG A 97 -32.25 2.05 22.33
C ARG A 97 -33.65 2.61 22.47
N GLN A 98 -34.63 1.94 21.88
CA GLN A 98 -35.96 1.96 22.47
C GLN A 98 -35.77 1.46 23.90
N ARG A 99 -35.82 2.39 24.85
CA ARG A 99 -36.12 2.07 26.25
C ARG A 99 -37.50 1.42 26.22
N LEU A 100 -37.54 0.10 26.10
CA LEU A 100 -38.64 -0.66 26.67
C LEU A 100 -38.50 -0.46 28.18
N GLU A 101 -39.26 0.49 28.71
CA GLU A 101 -39.72 0.43 30.10
C GLU A 101 -40.51 -0.88 30.24
N GLN A 102 -39.79 -1.98 30.48
CA GLN A 102 -40.42 -3.14 31.09
C GLN A 102 -40.66 -2.76 32.55
N THR A 103 -41.87 -2.27 32.78
CA THR A 103 -42.48 -2.23 34.10
C THR A 103 -42.32 -3.60 34.74
N VAL A 104 -41.46 -3.66 35.75
CA VAL A 104 -41.35 -4.82 36.62
C VAL A 104 -42.62 -4.83 37.45
N ASN A 105 -43.66 -5.53 37.01
CA ASN A 105 -44.75 -5.96 37.88
C ASN A 105 -44.21 -7.09 38.77
N VAL A 106 -43.41 -6.72 39.77
CA VAL A 106 -43.13 -7.56 40.92
C VAL A 106 -43.70 -6.81 42.10
N SER A 107 -44.77 -7.36 42.67
CA SER A 107 -45.31 -6.98 43.97
C SER A 107 -44.17 -6.85 44.97
N SER A 108 -43.91 -5.64 45.45
CA SER A 108 -42.98 -5.38 46.54
C SER A 108 -43.34 -6.29 47.72
N GLY A 109 -42.46 -7.23 48.07
CA GLY A 109 -42.56 -8.01 49.31
C GLY A 109 -42.67 -9.54 49.19
N THR A 110 -42.14 -10.18 48.15
CA THR A 110 -41.90 -11.64 48.17
C THR A 110 -40.41 -11.94 48.33
N ASP A 111 -40.06 -12.74 49.34
CA ASP A 111 -38.69 -13.21 49.55
C ASP A 111 -38.27 -14.08 48.36
N LEU A 112 -37.30 -13.59 47.58
CA LEU A 112 -36.69 -14.32 46.47
C LEU A 112 -35.27 -14.72 46.84
N TYR A 113 -34.93 -15.98 46.56
CA TYR A 113 -33.59 -16.52 46.75
C TYR A 113 -32.68 -16.14 45.56
N CYS A 114 -31.45 -15.74 45.87
CA CYS A 114 -30.41 -15.47 44.87
C CYS A 114 -29.97 -16.75 44.18
N MET A 115 -30.06 -16.84 42.85
CA MET A 115 -29.70 -18.07 42.12
C MET A 115 -28.20 -18.48 42.19
N GLU A 116 -27.33 -17.64 42.74
CA GLU A 116 -25.88 -17.93 42.86
C GLU A 116 -25.48 -18.31 44.29
N CYS A 117 -26.11 -17.73 45.31
CA CYS A 117 -25.72 -17.92 46.72
C CYS A 117 -26.87 -18.37 47.64
N ASP A 118 -28.06 -18.59 47.09
CA ASP A 118 -29.29 -19.03 47.76
C ASP A 118 -29.70 -18.19 48.99
N GLN A 119 -29.22 -16.95 49.09
CA GLN A 119 -29.62 -16.01 50.14
C GLN A 119 -30.90 -15.26 49.75
N ASP A 120 -31.75 -15.01 50.73
CA ASP A 120 -32.94 -14.17 50.60
C ASP A 120 -32.56 -12.72 50.31
N PHE A 121 -33.22 -12.12 49.32
CA PHE A 121 -33.06 -10.69 49.04
C PHE A 121 -34.32 -10.12 48.39
N THR A 122 -34.49 -8.82 48.55
CA THR A 122 -35.54 -8.08 47.84
C THR A 122 -35.04 -7.65 46.45
N ILE A 123 -35.79 -7.99 45.40
CA ILE A 123 -35.49 -7.53 44.04
C ILE A 123 -35.52 -6.00 44.03
N SER A 124 -34.44 -5.41 43.54
CA SER A 124 -34.33 -3.98 43.28
C SER A 124 -34.07 -3.73 41.79
N VAL A 125 -34.10 -2.47 41.37
CA VAL A 125 -33.72 -2.05 40.00
C VAL A 125 -32.28 -2.49 39.64
N TYR A 126 -31.45 -2.78 40.63
CA TYR A 126 -30.06 -3.21 40.47
C TYR A 126 -29.89 -4.74 40.44
N SER A 127 -30.94 -5.51 40.70
CA SER A 127 -30.91 -6.98 40.72
C SER A 127 -30.87 -7.52 39.29
N LYS A 128 -29.79 -8.20 38.96
CA LYS A 128 -29.57 -8.70 37.60
C LYS A 128 -30.28 -10.02 37.38
N LYS A 129 -30.97 -10.14 36.25
CA LYS A 129 -31.59 -11.38 35.78
C LYS A 129 -30.53 -12.31 35.18
N MET A 130 -30.59 -13.59 35.52
CA MET A 130 -29.69 -14.64 35.04
C MET A 130 -30.52 -15.84 34.59
N GLU A 131 -29.98 -16.65 33.68
CA GLU A 131 -30.53 -17.93 33.27
C GLU A 131 -29.49 -19.02 33.49
N ARG A 132 -29.88 -20.10 34.17
CA ARG A 132 -29.03 -21.26 34.45
C ARG A 132 -29.89 -22.51 34.40
N ASP A 133 -29.43 -23.53 33.67
CA ASP A 133 -30.12 -24.83 33.53
C ASP A 133 -31.60 -24.70 33.11
N GLY A 134 -31.91 -23.74 32.22
CA GLY A 134 -33.25 -23.47 31.71
C GLY A 134 -34.21 -22.78 32.70
N LYS A 135 -33.72 -22.38 33.89
CA LYS A 135 -34.47 -21.58 34.85
C LYS A 135 -33.99 -20.13 34.86
N ILE A 136 -34.96 -19.22 34.92
CA ILE A 136 -34.75 -17.78 34.92
C ILE A 136 -34.98 -17.25 36.34
N GLY A 137 -34.05 -16.48 36.87
CA GLY A 137 -34.17 -15.86 38.19
C GLY A 137 -33.25 -14.64 38.36
N TYR A 138 -33.08 -14.20 39.61
CA TYR A 138 -32.39 -12.94 39.92
C TYR A 138 -31.21 -13.16 40.87
N LEU A 139 -30.23 -12.28 40.75
CA LEU A 139 -29.07 -12.22 41.63
C LEU A 139 -29.26 -11.13 42.69
N CYS A 140 -28.85 -11.42 43.93
CA CYS A 140 -28.76 -10.41 44.99
C CYS A 140 -27.78 -9.28 44.60
N PRO A 141 -27.79 -8.12 45.29
CA PRO A 141 -26.90 -7.01 44.95
C PRO A 141 -25.41 -7.38 44.92
N SER A 142 -24.94 -8.23 45.84
CA SER A 142 -23.55 -8.69 45.89
C SER A 142 -23.19 -9.58 44.70
N CYS A 143 -24.01 -10.59 44.40
CA CYS A 143 -23.80 -11.47 43.26
C CYS A 143 -23.99 -10.74 41.92
N SER A 144 -24.90 -9.77 41.84
CA SER A 144 -25.07 -8.88 40.68
C SER A 144 -23.80 -8.07 40.42
N LYS A 145 -23.17 -7.50 41.47
CA LYS A 145 -21.89 -6.78 41.35
C LYS A 145 -20.78 -7.71 40.86
N ILE A 146 -20.68 -8.93 41.40
CA ILE A 146 -19.67 -9.93 40.98
C ILE A 146 -19.87 -10.30 39.50
N GLN A 147 -21.11 -10.56 39.09
CA GLN A 147 -21.42 -10.94 37.71
C GLN A 147 -21.18 -9.79 36.71
N ILE A 148 -21.55 -8.56 37.08
CA ILE A 148 -21.21 -7.37 36.28
C ILE A 148 -19.69 -7.21 36.15
N ARG A 149 -18.93 -7.45 37.23
CA ARG A 149 -17.46 -7.42 37.18
C ARG A 149 -16.90 -8.51 36.25
N ARG A 150 -17.40 -9.74 36.33
CA ARG A 150 -17.02 -10.84 35.41
C ARG A 150 -17.29 -10.50 33.95
N GLU A 151 -18.46 -9.94 33.64
CA GLU A 151 -18.80 -9.52 32.27
C GLU A 151 -17.95 -8.34 31.78
N ARG A 152 -17.65 -7.37 32.65
CA ARG A 152 -16.72 -6.28 32.30
C ARG A 152 -15.32 -6.80 31.99
N LEU A 153 -14.81 -7.74 32.79
CA LEU A 153 -13.52 -8.40 32.54
C LEU A 153 -13.55 -9.20 31.24
N ALA A 154 -14.61 -9.99 30.98
CA ALA A 154 -14.77 -10.73 29.74
C ALA A 154 -14.78 -9.80 28.50
N LYS A 155 -15.52 -8.69 28.57
CA LYS A 155 -15.52 -7.66 27.51
C LYS A 155 -14.15 -7.01 27.34
N ARG A 156 -13.43 -6.72 28.43
CA ARG A 156 -12.07 -6.17 28.37
C ARG A 156 -11.11 -7.15 27.67
N HIS A 157 -11.13 -8.42 28.05
CA HIS A 157 -10.35 -9.47 27.39
C HIS A 157 -10.71 -9.64 25.91
N GLU A 158 -11.99 -9.52 25.54
CA GLU A 158 -12.44 -9.57 24.16
C GLU A 158 -11.91 -8.39 23.33
N ILE A 159 -11.97 -7.17 23.88
CA ILE A 159 -11.43 -5.95 23.25
C ILE A 159 -9.91 -6.05 23.10
N GLU A 160 -9.20 -6.50 24.14
CA GLU A 160 -7.75 -6.72 24.10
C GLU A 160 -7.36 -7.79 23.07
N ALA A 161 -8.09 -8.90 23.02
CA ALA A 161 -7.89 -9.94 22.01
C ALA A 161 -8.14 -9.40 20.60
N ARG A 162 -9.15 -8.54 20.39
CA ARG A 162 -9.41 -7.86 19.12
C ARG A 162 -8.28 -6.89 18.75
N ARG A 163 -7.81 -6.08 19.70
CA ARG A 163 -6.65 -5.17 19.50
C ARG A 163 -5.39 -5.96 19.15
N ARG A 164 -5.13 -7.09 19.82
CA ARG A 164 -4.00 -7.99 19.53
C ARG A 164 -4.11 -8.59 18.14
N ARG A 165 -5.29 -9.10 17.75
CA ARG A 165 -5.55 -9.60 16.38
C ARG A 165 -5.30 -8.52 15.33
N LYS A 166 -5.79 -7.29 15.54
CA LYS A 166 -5.55 -6.16 14.63
C LYS A 166 -4.06 -5.83 14.50
N LYS A 167 -3.30 -5.85 15.60
CA LYS A 167 -1.84 -5.63 15.57
C LYS A 167 -1.10 -6.74 14.82
N ILE A 168 -1.47 -8.00 15.02
CA ILE A 168 -0.88 -9.13 14.31
C ILE A 168 -1.20 -9.05 12.81
N ALA A 169 -2.46 -8.77 12.44
CA ALA A 169 -2.85 -8.59 11.05
C ALA A 169 -2.12 -7.42 10.38
N ALA A 170 -1.97 -6.29 11.06
CA ALA A 170 -1.19 -5.15 10.55
C ALA A 170 0.29 -5.50 10.34
N ALA A 171 0.90 -6.26 11.28
CA ALA A 171 2.28 -6.72 11.13
C ALA A 171 2.44 -7.71 9.97
N LEU A 172 1.47 -8.61 9.77
CA LEU A 172 1.44 -9.53 8.63
C LEU A 172 1.31 -8.79 7.31
N LEU A 173 0.45 -7.77 7.21
CA LEU A 173 0.34 -6.91 6.02
C LEU A 173 1.66 -6.18 5.72
N ASP A 174 2.38 -5.77 6.76
CA ASP A 174 3.73 -5.17 6.64
C ASP A 174 4.84 -6.20 6.34
N LYS A 175 4.48 -7.47 6.12
CA LYS A 175 5.41 -8.59 5.87
C LYS A 175 6.41 -8.81 7.01
N LYS A 176 5.99 -8.55 8.25
CA LYS A 176 6.81 -8.71 9.46
C LYS A 176 6.26 -9.79 10.37
N GLN A 177 7.14 -10.63 10.90
CA GLN A 177 6.80 -11.46 12.06
C GLN A 177 6.62 -10.56 13.29
N PHE A 178 5.58 -10.81 14.09
CA PHE A 178 5.40 -10.14 15.38
C PHE A 178 6.52 -10.60 16.33
N LYS A 179 7.62 -9.86 16.37
CA LYS A 179 8.67 -9.99 17.38
C LYS A 179 8.44 -8.97 18.48
N LEU A 180 8.79 -9.33 19.71
CA LEU A 180 8.84 -8.35 20.80
C LEU A 180 9.80 -7.22 20.37
N PRO A 181 9.35 -5.96 20.40
CA PRO A 181 10.20 -4.84 20.00
C PRO A 181 11.42 -4.78 20.92
N SER A 182 12.59 -4.51 20.33
CA SER A 182 13.80 -4.27 21.13
C SER A 182 13.63 -3.00 21.96
N LEU A 183 14.46 -2.83 23.00
CA LEU A 183 14.49 -1.57 23.76
C LEU A 183 14.76 -0.39 22.82
N GLN A 184 15.59 -0.57 21.79
CA GLN A 184 15.85 0.43 20.76
C GLN A 184 14.59 0.79 19.97
N ASP A 185 13.78 -0.20 19.57
CA ASP A 185 12.50 0.02 18.90
C ASP A 185 11.53 0.79 19.79
N PHE A 186 11.50 0.46 21.09
CA PHE A 186 10.68 1.16 22.07
C PHE A 186 11.10 2.63 22.19
N CYS A 187 12.40 2.91 22.34
CA CYS A 187 12.93 4.28 22.37
C CYS A 187 12.59 5.05 21.07
N ILE A 188 12.76 4.43 19.91
CA ILE A 188 12.41 5.03 18.61
C ILE A 188 10.91 5.38 18.54
N ASN A 189 10.04 4.51 19.06
CA ASN A 189 8.60 4.78 19.10
C ASN A 189 8.29 5.96 20.02
N VAL A 190 8.88 6.02 21.22
CA VAL A 190 8.71 7.15 22.15
C VAL A 190 9.16 8.48 21.51
N ILE A 191 10.30 8.48 20.83
CA ILE A 191 10.80 9.65 20.08
C ILE A 191 9.81 10.05 18.99
N THR A 192 9.28 9.08 18.24
CA THR A 192 8.36 9.34 17.12
C THR A 192 7.01 9.88 17.62
N GLU A 193 6.49 9.36 18.73
CA GLU A 193 5.25 9.83 19.35
C GLU A 193 5.38 11.27 19.88
N ASN A 194 6.57 11.65 20.35
CA ASN A 194 6.87 12.97 20.90
C ASN A 194 7.69 13.85 19.94
N ILE A 195 7.68 13.56 18.63
CA ILE A 195 8.61 14.18 17.66
C ILE A 195 8.53 15.71 17.62
N ASN A 196 7.35 16.27 17.91
CA ASN A 196 7.14 17.72 17.90
C ASN A 196 7.88 18.44 19.05
N SER A 197 8.25 17.71 20.09
CA SER A 197 9.03 18.21 21.24
C SER A 197 10.53 17.92 21.10
N VAL A 198 10.95 17.27 20.02
CA VAL A 198 12.36 16.93 19.77
C VAL A 198 13.01 18.09 19.00
N GLU A 199 13.94 18.78 19.65
CA GLU A 199 14.72 19.86 19.01
C GLU A 199 15.89 19.31 18.18
N ALA A 200 16.53 18.25 18.67
CA ALA A 200 17.63 17.57 18.00
C ALA A 200 17.65 16.08 18.38
N LEU A 201 18.01 15.21 17.44
CA LEU A 201 18.18 13.78 17.70
C LEU A 201 19.50 13.43 18.40
N GLY A 202 20.44 14.39 18.50
CA GLY A 202 21.77 14.17 19.05
C GLY A 202 22.61 13.19 18.24
N GLU A 203 23.52 12.49 18.91
CA GLU A 203 24.40 11.48 18.32
C GLU A 203 23.65 10.15 18.12
N ILE A 204 22.76 10.11 17.14
CA ILE A 204 22.08 8.89 16.73
C ILE A 204 22.72 8.30 15.47
N GLY A 205 22.96 6.99 15.47
CA GLY A 205 23.48 6.30 14.29
C GLY A 205 22.56 6.46 13.07
N THR A 206 23.14 6.56 11.88
CA THR A 206 22.42 6.78 10.61
C THR A 206 21.30 5.77 10.38
N HIS A 207 21.52 4.49 10.73
CA HIS A 207 20.51 3.45 10.65
C HIS A 207 19.23 3.80 11.44
N ASN A 208 19.38 4.24 12.69
CA ASN A 208 18.25 4.59 13.54
C ASN A 208 17.60 5.90 13.10
N LYS A 209 18.40 6.88 12.66
CA LYS A 209 17.90 8.13 12.05
C LYS A 209 16.98 7.85 10.87
N MET A 210 17.38 6.97 9.96
CA MET A 210 16.55 6.55 8.81
C MET A 210 15.32 5.76 9.23
N LYS A 211 15.42 4.95 10.29
CA LYS A 211 14.28 4.21 10.84
C LYS A 211 13.22 5.15 11.41
N ILE A 212 13.62 6.16 12.19
CA ILE A 212 12.72 7.22 12.67
C ILE A 212 12.08 7.93 11.47
N CYS A 213 12.88 8.33 10.48
CA CYS A 213 12.36 8.99 9.28
C CYS A 213 11.29 8.15 8.54
N ARG A 214 11.52 6.83 8.41
CA ARG A 214 10.55 5.90 7.80
C ARG A 214 9.26 5.79 8.61
N ILE A 215 9.35 5.75 9.94
CA ILE A 215 8.16 5.71 10.80
C ILE A 215 7.39 7.04 10.70
N LEU A 216 8.08 8.18 10.71
CA LEU A 216 7.45 9.49 10.52
C LEU A 216 6.74 9.61 9.17
N ALA A 217 7.36 9.12 8.09
CA ALA A 217 6.72 9.07 6.78
C ALA A 217 5.48 8.17 6.79
N LYS A 218 5.55 6.98 7.39
CA LYS A 218 4.41 6.07 7.52
C LYS A 218 3.26 6.68 8.32
N ASN A 219 3.57 7.46 9.34
CA ASN A 219 2.59 8.18 10.17
C ASN A 219 2.17 9.53 9.55
N ARG A 220 2.67 9.89 8.35
CA ARG A 220 2.43 11.18 7.68
C ARG A 220 2.78 12.38 8.56
N SER A 221 3.81 12.24 9.39
CA SER A 221 4.32 13.24 10.34
C SER A 221 5.60 13.92 9.87
N LEU A 222 6.22 13.49 8.76
CA LEU A 222 7.36 14.19 8.16
C LEU A 222 6.88 15.50 7.52
N ASN A 223 7.35 16.64 8.04
CA ASN A 223 6.93 18.00 7.64
C ASN A 223 8.08 19.03 7.76
N ASN A 224 7.78 20.30 7.47
CA ASN A 224 8.70 21.44 7.52
C ASN A 224 9.50 21.61 8.82
N LYS A 225 8.95 21.21 9.97
CA LYS A 225 9.64 21.27 11.27
C LYS A 225 10.56 20.07 11.45
N THR A 226 10.03 18.87 11.21
CA THR A 226 10.76 17.62 11.49
C THR A 226 11.87 17.34 10.48
N ILE A 227 11.80 17.87 9.25
CA ILE A 227 12.83 17.67 8.23
C ILE A 227 14.22 18.11 8.73
N SER A 228 14.29 19.21 9.47
CA SER A 228 15.54 19.77 10.00
C SER A 228 16.28 18.81 10.94
N LEU A 229 15.57 17.89 11.60
CA LEU A 229 16.17 16.83 12.43
C LEU A 229 17.02 15.86 11.60
N PHE A 230 16.76 15.78 10.30
CA PHE A 230 17.41 14.85 9.39
C PHE A 230 18.56 15.45 8.59
N LEU A 231 18.73 16.77 8.61
CA LEU A 231 19.74 17.46 7.81
C LEU A 231 21.01 17.66 8.63
N ASP A 232 22.14 17.20 8.12
CA ASP A 232 23.46 17.46 8.69
C ASP A 232 24.56 17.49 7.60
N GLY A 233 25.65 18.20 7.87
CA GLY A 233 26.75 18.40 6.91
C GLY A 233 27.54 17.13 6.57
N ASN A 234 27.38 16.08 7.37
CA ASN A 234 28.06 14.79 7.21
C ASN A 234 27.18 13.77 6.45
N THR A 235 25.94 14.13 6.13
CA THR A 235 24.97 13.25 5.48
C THR A 235 25.36 13.05 4.02
N LYS A 236 25.75 11.81 3.70
CA LYS A 236 26.04 11.37 2.32
C LYS A 236 24.84 10.78 1.62
N LYS A 237 23.87 10.24 2.36
CA LYS A 237 22.66 9.60 1.82
C LYS A 237 21.45 10.07 2.60
N LEU A 238 20.45 10.61 1.90
CA LEU A 238 19.22 11.11 2.49
C LEU A 238 18.02 10.53 1.75
N GLU A 239 17.13 9.86 2.48
CA GLU A 239 15.89 9.30 1.93
C GLU A 239 14.68 9.81 2.71
N PHE A 240 13.77 10.49 2.01
CA PHE A 240 12.48 10.88 2.52
C PHE A 240 11.38 10.13 1.77
N TRP A 241 10.56 9.40 2.53
CA TRP A 241 9.60 8.44 2.01
C TRP A 241 8.20 9.01 1.76
N ASP A 242 7.84 10.10 2.46
CA ASP A 242 6.62 10.88 2.20
C ASP A 242 6.96 12.37 2.41
N CYS A 243 7.22 13.08 1.31
CA CYS A 243 7.53 14.51 1.30
C CYS A 243 6.29 15.39 1.10
N SER A 244 5.08 14.85 1.18
CA SER A 244 3.86 15.57 0.77
C SER A 244 3.58 16.84 1.60
N LYS A 245 4.10 16.90 2.83
CA LYS A 245 3.94 18.01 3.78
C LYS A 245 5.21 18.86 3.94
N ILE A 246 6.16 18.75 3.02
CA ILE A 246 7.40 19.52 3.02
C ILE A 246 7.30 20.57 1.91
N ASP A 247 7.43 21.85 2.27
CA ASP A 247 7.34 22.95 1.32
C ASP A 247 8.67 23.24 0.60
N LYS A 248 8.57 24.11 -0.42
CA LYS A 248 9.70 24.60 -1.22
C LYS A 248 10.86 25.09 -0.35
N ASN A 249 10.59 25.94 0.64
CA ASN A 249 11.62 26.56 1.48
C ASN A 249 12.35 25.52 2.33
N SER A 250 11.63 24.49 2.79
CA SER A 250 12.20 23.40 3.58
C SER A 250 13.00 22.43 2.73
N LEU A 251 12.65 22.25 1.45
CA LEU A 251 13.45 21.47 0.51
C LEU A 251 14.78 22.15 0.17
N ASP A 252 14.82 23.49 0.07
CA ASP A 252 16.08 24.23 -0.14
C ASP A 252 17.09 24.00 0.98
N LYS A 253 16.62 23.79 2.21
CA LYS A 253 17.47 23.45 3.36
C LYS A 253 18.33 22.22 3.10
N ILE A 254 17.89 21.26 2.28
CA ILE A 254 18.68 20.06 1.95
C ILE A 254 20.02 20.47 1.32
N ALA A 255 19.98 21.34 0.32
CA ALA A 255 21.19 21.81 -0.36
C ALA A 255 22.07 22.72 0.51
N VAL A 256 21.47 23.44 1.47
CA VAL A 256 22.22 24.29 2.42
C VAL A 256 22.96 23.44 3.46
N TYR A 257 22.25 22.50 4.10
CA TYR A 257 22.78 21.78 5.26
C TYR A 257 23.50 20.48 4.90
N CYS A 258 23.28 19.92 3.70
CA CYS A 258 23.89 18.67 3.24
C CYS A 258 24.73 18.87 1.96
N PRO A 259 25.83 19.68 1.98
CA PRO A 259 26.60 19.96 0.77
C PRO A 259 27.38 18.75 0.22
N ASN A 260 27.67 17.75 1.06
CA ASN A 260 28.42 16.54 0.71
C ASN A 260 27.52 15.37 0.27
N LEU A 261 26.26 15.63 -0.06
CA LEU A 261 25.29 14.60 -0.38
C LEU A 261 25.66 13.85 -1.67
N GLU A 262 25.72 12.53 -1.60
CA GLU A 262 26.03 11.64 -2.72
C GLU A 262 24.77 10.93 -3.26
N SER A 263 23.75 10.74 -2.42
CA SER A 263 22.47 10.13 -2.81
C SER A 263 21.29 10.84 -2.16
N LEU A 264 20.31 11.23 -2.97
CA LEU A 264 19.08 11.89 -2.55
C LEU A 264 17.86 11.15 -3.09
N THR A 265 16.98 10.75 -2.18
CA THR A 265 15.69 10.10 -2.50
C THR A 265 14.56 10.93 -1.91
N LEU A 266 13.71 11.49 -2.77
CA LEU A 266 12.50 12.19 -2.36
C LEU A 266 11.27 11.48 -2.95
N ASN A 267 10.52 10.80 -2.10
CA ASN A 267 9.24 10.18 -2.47
C ASN A 267 8.07 11.08 -2.11
N MET A 268 7.03 11.03 -2.95
CA MET A 268 5.83 11.88 -2.84
C MET A 268 6.20 13.37 -2.74
N CYS A 269 7.16 13.80 -3.57
CA CYS A 269 7.72 15.16 -3.56
C CYS A 269 6.90 16.14 -4.40
N GLY A 270 5.58 16.18 -4.19
CA GLY A 270 4.65 17.00 -4.98
C GLY A 270 4.83 18.50 -4.83
N GLN A 271 5.59 18.96 -3.83
CA GLN A 271 5.90 20.38 -3.60
C GLN A 271 7.32 20.77 -4.04
N LEU A 272 8.04 19.91 -4.77
CA LEU A 272 9.34 20.23 -5.33
C LEU A 272 9.19 21.13 -6.57
N HIS A 273 9.68 22.36 -6.50
CA HIS A 273 9.55 23.37 -7.56
C HIS A 273 10.82 23.47 -8.42
N ASN A 274 10.71 24.15 -9.57
CA ASN A 274 11.83 24.43 -10.48
C ASN A 274 13.06 25.02 -9.77
N ASP A 275 12.85 26.04 -8.94
CA ASP A 275 13.96 26.72 -8.25
C ASP A 275 14.70 25.79 -7.29
N ASN A 276 13.99 24.85 -6.65
CA ASN A 276 14.64 23.85 -5.80
C ASN A 276 15.56 22.95 -6.64
N LEU A 277 15.08 22.49 -7.80
CA LEU A 277 15.86 21.63 -8.68
C LEU A 277 17.10 22.37 -9.22
N GLN A 278 16.94 23.63 -9.63
CA GLN A 278 18.07 24.48 -10.03
C GLN A 278 19.05 24.67 -8.88
N TYR A 279 18.55 24.91 -7.68
CA TYR A 279 19.39 25.08 -6.50
C TYR A 279 20.18 23.81 -6.18
N PHE A 280 19.54 22.64 -6.27
CA PHE A 280 20.21 21.33 -6.15
C PHE A 280 21.30 21.16 -7.20
N GLY A 281 21.01 21.52 -8.46
CA GLY A 281 21.98 21.52 -9.56
C GLY A 281 23.18 22.45 -9.36
N SER A 282 23.05 23.46 -8.49
CA SER A 282 24.13 24.41 -8.18
C SER A 282 24.96 24.06 -6.94
N LYS A 283 24.37 23.34 -5.97
CA LYS A 283 25.00 23.11 -4.64
C LYS A 283 25.44 21.68 -4.40
N LEU A 284 24.70 20.68 -4.89
CA LEU A 284 24.92 19.27 -4.56
C LEU A 284 26.01 18.63 -5.46
N ASN A 285 27.21 19.19 -5.45
CA ASN A 285 28.30 18.84 -6.38
C ASN A 285 28.77 17.37 -6.32
N ASN A 286 28.51 16.68 -5.21
CA ASN A 286 28.90 15.28 -5.02
C ASN A 286 27.76 14.29 -5.33
N LEU A 287 26.60 14.77 -5.76
CA LEU A 287 25.42 13.95 -6.00
C LEU A 287 25.66 13.01 -7.19
N LYS A 288 25.49 11.71 -6.94
CA LYS A 288 25.64 10.63 -7.93
C LYS A 288 24.33 9.88 -8.15
N SER A 289 23.46 9.87 -7.15
CA SER A 289 22.19 9.13 -7.18
C SER A 289 21.05 10.07 -6.83
N PHE A 290 20.11 10.22 -7.77
CA PHE A 290 18.97 11.12 -7.62
C PHE A 290 17.67 10.41 -7.96
N HIS A 291 16.84 10.23 -6.93
CA HIS A 291 15.55 9.55 -7.02
C HIS A 291 14.44 10.53 -6.65
N LEU A 292 13.49 10.69 -7.57
CA LEU A 292 12.30 11.50 -7.40
C LEU A 292 11.04 10.71 -7.76
N ASN A 293 10.04 10.75 -6.88
CA ASN A 293 8.73 10.17 -7.12
C ASN A 293 7.63 11.20 -6.84
N GLY A 294 6.83 11.51 -7.86
CA GLY A 294 5.81 12.55 -7.79
C GLY A 294 6.28 14.01 -7.91
N PRO A 295 7.35 14.38 -8.64
CA PRO A 295 7.72 15.79 -8.84
C PRO A 295 6.83 16.48 -9.90
N PHE A 296 5.55 16.68 -9.60
CA PHE A 296 4.54 17.15 -10.56
C PHE A 296 4.66 18.64 -10.96
N LEU A 297 5.49 19.43 -10.28
CA LEU A 297 5.60 20.87 -10.51
C LEU A 297 6.84 21.27 -11.33
N ILE A 298 7.75 20.32 -11.58
CA ILE A 298 8.97 20.57 -12.36
C ILE A 298 8.62 20.59 -13.84
N ASN A 299 9.06 21.61 -14.58
CA ASN A 299 8.89 21.67 -16.03
C ASN A 299 10.16 21.26 -16.79
N ASP A 300 10.03 21.09 -18.11
CA ASP A 300 11.13 20.61 -18.95
C ASP A 300 12.36 21.54 -18.93
N ASN A 301 12.17 22.86 -18.94
CA ASN A 301 13.29 23.80 -18.87
C ASN A 301 14.12 23.61 -17.59
N ALA A 302 13.48 23.33 -16.46
CA ALA A 302 14.17 23.08 -15.20
C ALA A 302 14.91 21.74 -15.20
N TRP A 303 14.34 20.70 -15.82
CA TRP A 303 15.02 19.42 -16.04
C TRP A 303 16.27 19.57 -16.90
N GLN A 304 16.13 20.25 -18.04
CA GLN A 304 17.24 20.50 -18.96
C GLN A 304 18.35 21.28 -18.26
N SER A 305 18.00 22.39 -17.58
CA SER A 305 18.96 23.18 -16.80
C SER A 305 19.70 22.34 -15.74
N PHE A 306 19.01 21.39 -15.11
CA PHE A 306 19.60 20.50 -14.12
C PHE A 306 20.57 19.49 -14.76
N PHE A 307 20.20 18.86 -15.87
CA PHE A 307 21.08 17.90 -16.56
C PHE A 307 22.30 18.57 -17.18
N GLU A 308 22.16 19.80 -17.69
CA GLU A 308 23.27 20.60 -18.22
C GLU A 308 24.27 21.06 -17.14
N SER A 309 23.80 21.14 -15.88
CA SER A 309 24.62 21.54 -14.74
C SER A 309 25.75 20.53 -14.44
N LYS A 310 26.74 20.98 -13.68
CA LYS A 310 27.85 20.11 -13.21
C LYS A 310 27.34 18.93 -12.39
N VAL A 311 26.25 19.11 -11.64
CA VAL A 311 25.64 18.07 -10.82
C VAL A 311 24.99 17.01 -11.70
N GLY A 312 24.21 17.42 -12.70
CA GLY A 312 23.58 16.51 -13.66
C GLY A 312 24.60 15.60 -14.35
N LYS A 313 25.68 16.18 -14.88
CA LYS A 313 26.76 15.47 -15.56
C LYS A 313 27.54 14.47 -14.69
N ASN A 314 27.40 14.53 -13.35
CA ASN A 314 28.03 13.59 -12.43
C ASN A 314 27.10 12.44 -11.99
N LEU A 315 25.85 12.44 -12.49
CA LEU A 315 24.89 11.42 -12.12
C LEU A 315 25.27 10.05 -12.68
N LYS A 316 25.22 9.07 -11.78
CA LYS A 316 25.35 7.64 -12.05
C LYS A 316 24.03 6.92 -11.94
N GLN A 317 23.08 7.46 -11.18
CA GLN A 317 21.77 6.85 -10.98
C GLN A 317 20.71 7.93 -11.05
N PHE A 318 19.73 7.74 -11.92
CA PHE A 318 18.59 8.61 -12.03
C PHE A 318 17.30 7.78 -12.02
N THR A 319 16.41 8.12 -11.09
CA THR A 319 15.11 7.50 -10.97
C THR A 319 14.03 8.57 -10.97
N LEU A 320 13.13 8.46 -11.94
CA LEU A 320 11.97 9.33 -12.05
C LEU A 320 10.70 8.50 -12.17
N ILE A 321 9.79 8.74 -11.23
CA ILE A 321 8.55 7.97 -11.10
C ILE A 321 7.37 8.93 -10.95
N ASN A 322 6.24 8.60 -11.59
CA ASN A 322 4.96 9.32 -11.46
C ASN A 322 5.11 10.83 -11.75
N THR A 323 5.29 11.21 -13.01
CA THR A 323 5.15 12.62 -13.41
C THR A 323 4.71 12.73 -14.87
N HIS A 324 3.91 13.75 -15.16
CA HIS A 324 3.42 14.10 -16.50
C HIS A 324 4.06 15.40 -16.99
N ARG A 325 5.20 15.81 -16.40
CA ARG A 325 5.94 17.02 -16.77
C ARG A 325 7.42 16.74 -17.03
N PHE A 326 7.66 15.58 -17.61
CA PHE A 326 8.96 15.16 -18.11
C PHE A 326 8.75 14.67 -19.53
N SER A 327 8.97 15.56 -20.50
CA SER A 327 8.74 15.28 -21.92
C SER A 327 9.96 14.67 -22.60
N ASN A 328 9.78 14.35 -23.88
CA ASN A 328 10.83 13.81 -24.72
C ASN A 328 12.09 14.70 -24.77
N ASP A 329 11.94 16.04 -24.75
CA ASP A 329 13.09 16.97 -24.78
C ASP A 329 13.94 16.84 -23.51
N SER A 330 13.30 16.66 -22.36
CA SER A 330 13.99 16.40 -21.09
C SER A 330 14.73 15.06 -21.09
N LEU A 331 14.15 14.03 -21.73
CA LEU A 331 14.81 12.74 -21.90
C LEU A 331 16.03 12.85 -22.84
N VAL A 332 15.92 13.55 -23.96
CA VAL A 332 17.05 13.79 -24.86
C VAL A 332 18.18 14.52 -24.11
N CYS A 333 17.85 15.58 -23.38
CA CYS A 333 18.84 16.33 -22.59
C CYS A 333 19.51 15.47 -21.50
N LEU A 334 18.76 14.60 -20.82
CA LEU A 334 19.32 13.60 -19.90
C LEU A 334 20.33 12.70 -20.61
N LEU A 335 19.95 12.14 -21.77
CA LEU A 335 20.79 11.19 -22.51
C LEU A 335 22.08 11.86 -23.00
N GLU A 336 21.99 13.07 -23.56
CA GLU A 336 23.15 13.81 -24.06
C GLU A 336 24.14 14.22 -22.95
N ASN A 337 23.65 14.58 -21.77
CA ASN A 337 24.50 15.09 -20.68
C ASN A 337 24.93 14.02 -19.67
N CYS A 338 24.11 12.99 -19.45
CA CYS A 338 24.29 12.02 -18.39
C CYS A 338 24.43 10.57 -18.92
N GLY A 339 24.02 10.28 -20.16
CA GLY A 339 23.85 8.92 -20.66
C GLY A 339 25.09 8.02 -20.46
N ASN A 340 26.27 8.53 -20.82
CA ASN A 340 27.52 7.79 -20.74
C ASN A 340 27.97 7.48 -19.29
N SER A 341 27.52 8.25 -18.29
CA SER A 341 27.89 8.04 -16.89
C SER A 341 26.84 7.25 -16.10
N LEU A 342 25.65 7.06 -16.66
CA LEU A 342 24.55 6.37 -15.97
C LEU A 342 24.82 4.86 -15.87
N GLU A 343 24.83 4.39 -14.62
CA GLU A 343 24.85 2.97 -14.25
C GLU A 343 23.44 2.47 -13.89
N SER A 344 22.49 3.36 -13.57
CA SER A 344 21.11 3.02 -13.24
C SER A 344 20.12 4.04 -13.78
N LEU A 345 19.13 3.58 -14.54
CA LEU A 345 18.06 4.41 -15.05
C LEU A 345 16.70 3.78 -14.74
N THR A 346 15.81 4.57 -14.14
CA THR A 346 14.42 4.18 -13.90
C THR A 346 13.48 5.24 -14.42
N LEU A 347 12.65 4.86 -15.40
CA LEU A 347 11.59 5.66 -15.99
C LEU A 347 10.27 4.92 -15.79
N SER A 348 9.44 5.39 -14.85
CA SER A 348 8.19 4.70 -14.51
C SER A 348 7.00 5.65 -14.47
N ARG A 349 5.92 5.30 -15.18
CA ARG A 349 4.67 6.09 -15.24
C ARG A 349 4.93 7.54 -15.61
N LEU A 350 5.55 7.73 -16.79
CA LEU A 350 5.91 9.03 -17.35
C LEU A 350 5.02 9.29 -18.58
N ASP A 351 3.87 9.91 -18.36
CA ASP A 351 2.81 10.03 -19.38
C ASP A 351 3.20 10.92 -20.58
N SER A 352 4.17 11.82 -20.42
CA SER A 352 4.62 12.74 -21.46
C SER A 352 5.76 12.19 -22.33
N LEU A 353 6.22 10.97 -22.07
CA LEU A 353 7.15 10.26 -22.94
C LEU A 353 6.34 9.44 -23.95
N ASP A 354 6.12 10.01 -25.13
CA ASP A 354 5.24 9.48 -26.17
C ASP A 354 5.93 9.32 -27.54
N SER A 355 7.24 9.61 -27.63
CA SER A 355 8.00 9.52 -28.87
C SER A 355 8.86 8.27 -28.94
N LYS A 356 8.47 7.30 -29.76
CA LYS A 356 9.28 6.10 -30.05
C LYS A 356 10.69 6.44 -30.56
N PRO A 357 10.90 7.36 -31.53
CA PRO A 357 12.25 7.73 -31.97
C PRO A 357 13.17 8.18 -30.84
N VAL A 358 12.63 8.78 -29.77
CA VAL A 358 13.42 9.21 -28.62
C VAL A 358 13.80 8.03 -27.73
N PHE A 359 12.91 7.05 -27.55
CA PHE A 359 13.27 5.77 -26.92
C PHE A 359 14.34 5.02 -27.73
N ASP A 360 14.27 5.03 -29.05
CA ASP A 360 15.25 4.38 -29.94
C ASP A 360 16.67 5.00 -29.83
N LEU A 361 16.82 6.17 -29.19
CA LEU A 361 18.12 6.75 -28.85
C LEU A 361 18.78 6.08 -27.64
N LEU A 362 18.03 5.42 -26.76
CA LEU A 362 18.57 4.84 -25.50
C LEU A 362 19.81 3.95 -25.71
N PRO A 363 19.84 2.99 -26.65
CA PRO A 363 21.03 2.16 -26.86
C PRO A 363 22.29 2.96 -27.27
N HIS A 364 22.11 4.13 -27.88
CA HIS A 364 23.22 4.96 -28.37
C HIS A 364 23.93 5.74 -27.26
N PHE A 365 23.20 6.08 -26.20
CA PHE A 365 23.72 6.90 -25.10
C PHE A 365 24.01 6.07 -23.83
N LEU A 366 23.34 4.94 -23.65
CA LEU A 366 23.43 4.13 -22.43
C LEU A 366 24.32 2.90 -22.63
N SER A 367 25.59 3.01 -22.23
CA SER A 367 26.63 2.01 -22.49
C SER A 367 27.23 1.34 -21.25
N SER A 368 26.80 1.72 -20.05
CA SER A 368 27.37 1.23 -18.78
C SER A 368 26.29 0.88 -17.75
N LEU A 369 25.09 0.53 -18.21
CA LEU A 369 23.96 0.26 -17.33
C LEU A 369 24.12 -1.06 -16.57
N LYS A 370 23.96 -0.98 -15.25
CA LYS A 370 23.77 -2.14 -14.36
C LYS A 370 22.30 -2.38 -14.05
N HIS A 371 21.49 -1.32 -14.02
CA HIS A 371 20.07 -1.40 -13.71
C HIS A 371 19.25 -0.57 -14.70
N LEU A 372 18.30 -1.21 -15.36
CA LEU A 372 17.35 -0.55 -16.23
C LEU A 372 15.93 -0.89 -15.79
N GLU A 373 15.13 0.14 -15.58
CA GLU A 373 13.69 0.05 -15.46
C GLU A 373 13.01 1.01 -16.42
N ILE A 374 12.20 0.45 -17.31
CA ILE A 374 11.23 1.21 -18.12
C ILE A 374 9.88 0.52 -17.87
N SER A 375 9.03 1.15 -17.08
CA SER A 375 7.79 0.51 -16.62
C SER A 375 6.57 1.40 -16.75
N TYR A 376 5.42 0.77 -17.05
CA TYR A 376 4.13 1.47 -17.25
C TYR A 376 4.24 2.62 -18.28
N PRO A 377 4.71 2.36 -19.51
CA PRO A 377 4.72 3.37 -20.56
C PRO A 377 3.30 3.85 -20.88
N HIS A 378 3.17 5.10 -21.31
CA HIS A 378 1.88 5.72 -21.64
C HIS A 378 1.17 5.00 -22.79
N SER A 379 1.93 4.71 -23.84
CA SER A 379 1.47 4.06 -25.06
C SER A 379 2.16 2.70 -25.22
N LYS A 380 1.42 1.73 -25.76
CA LYS A 380 1.89 0.34 -25.89
C LYS A 380 3.13 0.22 -26.77
N ASN A 381 3.13 0.91 -27.91
CA ASN A 381 4.10 0.81 -29.01
C ASN A 381 5.40 1.62 -28.80
N LEU A 382 5.65 2.10 -27.59
CA LEU A 382 6.88 2.86 -27.30
C LEU A 382 8.08 1.96 -27.09
N ILE A 383 7.85 0.80 -26.47
CA ILE A 383 8.88 -0.15 -26.07
C ILE A 383 8.64 -1.46 -26.80
N ASP A 384 9.39 -1.69 -27.87
CA ASP A 384 9.32 -2.89 -28.70
C ASP A 384 10.56 -3.78 -28.52
N ASP A 385 10.53 -4.94 -29.16
CA ASP A 385 11.60 -5.94 -29.05
C ASP A 385 12.95 -5.39 -29.55
N ASP A 386 12.96 -4.68 -30.69
CA ASP A 386 14.19 -4.17 -31.29
C ASP A 386 14.92 -3.19 -30.37
N LEU A 387 14.19 -2.28 -29.71
CA LEU A 387 14.77 -1.37 -28.72
C LEU A 387 15.47 -2.13 -27.59
N ILE A 388 14.78 -3.10 -27.00
CA ILE A 388 15.29 -3.84 -25.84
C ILE A 388 16.44 -4.76 -26.24
N ILE A 389 16.38 -5.42 -27.39
CA ILE A 389 17.47 -6.25 -27.92
C ILE A 389 18.72 -5.39 -28.12
N ASN A 390 18.59 -4.21 -28.72
CA ASN A 390 19.72 -3.30 -28.92
C ASN A 390 20.32 -2.80 -27.59
N LEU A 391 19.48 -2.46 -26.61
CA LEU A 391 19.94 -2.07 -25.26
C LEU A 391 20.70 -3.20 -24.57
N LEU A 392 20.19 -4.44 -24.67
CA LEU A 392 20.82 -5.63 -24.10
C LEU A 392 22.16 -5.93 -24.79
N ALA A 393 22.23 -5.81 -26.12
CA ALA A 393 23.47 -6.03 -26.86
C ALA A 393 24.59 -5.06 -26.42
N VAL A 394 24.24 -3.80 -26.20
CA VAL A 394 25.20 -2.76 -25.75
C VAL A 394 25.64 -2.96 -24.30
N ASN A 395 24.75 -3.43 -23.42
CA ASN A 395 24.99 -3.54 -21.97
C ASN A 395 25.14 -4.98 -21.47
N CYS A 396 25.51 -5.93 -22.35
CA CYS A 396 25.50 -7.37 -22.06
C CYS A 396 26.45 -7.78 -20.91
N ASP A 397 27.57 -7.08 -20.76
CA ASP A 397 28.58 -7.37 -19.75
C ASP A 397 28.34 -6.67 -18.40
N SER A 398 27.37 -5.75 -18.32
CA SER A 398 27.15 -4.90 -17.15
C SER A 398 25.76 -5.01 -16.55
N LEU A 399 24.74 -5.36 -17.35
CA LEU A 399 23.36 -5.31 -16.91
C LEU A 399 23.00 -6.45 -15.94
N GLU A 400 22.69 -6.10 -14.70
CA GLU A 400 22.35 -7.02 -13.62
C GLU A 400 20.84 -7.07 -13.33
N SER A 401 20.12 -5.98 -13.60
CA SER A 401 18.70 -5.83 -13.29
C SER A 401 17.93 -5.22 -14.45
N LEU A 402 16.89 -5.92 -14.90
CA LEU A 402 15.99 -5.47 -15.95
C LEU A 402 14.54 -5.52 -15.47
N ASN A 403 13.84 -4.39 -15.56
CA ASN A 403 12.42 -4.28 -15.29
C ASN A 403 11.70 -3.64 -16.49
N LEU A 404 10.79 -4.40 -17.09
CA LEU A 404 9.99 -4.03 -18.25
C LEU A 404 8.48 -4.23 -17.97
N ASP A 405 8.07 -4.02 -16.71
CA ASP A 405 6.69 -4.16 -16.30
C ASP A 405 5.76 -3.32 -17.19
N ARG A 406 4.71 -3.96 -17.72
CA ARG A 406 3.66 -3.35 -18.56
C ARG A 406 4.11 -2.81 -19.91
N CYS A 407 5.28 -3.18 -20.40
CA CYS A 407 5.69 -2.93 -21.78
C CYS A 407 5.01 -3.92 -22.75
N SER A 408 3.71 -3.72 -22.99
CA SER A 408 2.84 -4.70 -23.64
C SER A 408 3.13 -5.02 -25.11
N ASP A 409 4.02 -4.27 -25.78
CA ASP A 409 4.41 -4.55 -27.18
C ASP A 409 5.63 -5.50 -27.29
N LEU A 410 6.18 -5.91 -26.14
CA LEU A 410 7.23 -6.92 -26.07
C LEU A 410 6.68 -8.33 -26.26
N THR A 411 7.37 -9.11 -27.09
CA THR A 411 7.00 -10.49 -27.45
C THR A 411 8.07 -11.50 -27.02
N ASP A 412 7.88 -12.78 -27.31
CA ASP A 412 8.90 -13.79 -27.08
C ASP A 412 10.23 -13.54 -27.81
N ARG A 413 10.25 -12.65 -28.81
CA ARG A 413 11.44 -12.31 -29.58
C ARG A 413 12.52 -11.66 -28.70
N PHE A 414 12.20 -10.68 -27.84
CA PHE A 414 13.25 -10.10 -26.98
C PHE A 414 13.80 -11.11 -25.95
N LEU A 415 13.01 -12.11 -25.54
CA LEU A 415 13.50 -13.18 -24.67
C LEU A 415 14.55 -14.04 -25.40
N THR A 416 14.26 -14.42 -26.65
CA THR A 416 15.05 -15.37 -27.41
C THR A 416 16.22 -14.74 -28.17
N GLU A 417 16.05 -13.55 -28.73
CA GLU A 417 17.07 -12.80 -29.46
C GLU A 417 17.80 -11.75 -28.61
N GLY A 418 17.23 -11.36 -27.46
CA GLY A 418 17.82 -10.39 -26.55
C GLY A 418 18.41 -11.02 -25.30
N LEU A 419 17.55 -11.49 -24.38
CA LEU A 419 18.01 -12.03 -23.09
C LEU A 419 18.86 -13.28 -23.23
N LYS A 420 18.46 -14.23 -24.08
CA LYS A 420 19.20 -15.49 -24.22
C LYS A 420 20.67 -15.29 -24.64
N PRO A 421 21.01 -14.47 -25.65
CA PRO A 421 22.40 -14.22 -26.03
C PRO A 421 23.14 -13.16 -25.17
N PHE A 422 22.44 -12.15 -24.64
CA PHE A 422 23.09 -10.99 -24.02
C PHE A 422 22.91 -10.90 -22.49
N GLY A 423 22.05 -11.72 -21.90
CA GLY A 423 21.69 -11.64 -20.49
C GLY A 423 22.59 -12.42 -19.53
N SER A 424 23.91 -12.49 -19.75
CA SER A 424 24.85 -13.28 -18.94
C SER A 424 24.93 -12.83 -17.47
N HIS A 425 24.90 -11.51 -17.23
CA HIS A 425 25.01 -10.90 -15.91
C HIS A 425 23.67 -10.61 -15.22
N ILE A 426 22.55 -10.83 -15.91
CA ILE A 426 21.22 -10.56 -15.36
C ILE A 426 20.97 -11.48 -14.16
N ARG A 427 20.55 -10.87 -13.05
CA ARG A 427 20.14 -11.55 -11.82
C ARG A 427 18.71 -11.19 -11.42
N LYS A 428 18.22 -10.02 -11.82
CA LYS A 428 16.87 -9.54 -11.51
C LYS A 428 16.09 -9.29 -12.78
N LEU A 429 14.95 -9.94 -12.91
CA LEU A 429 14.07 -9.82 -14.07
C LEU A 429 12.62 -9.60 -13.62
N SER A 430 12.03 -8.49 -14.07
CA SER A 430 10.62 -8.17 -13.83
C SER A 430 9.91 -7.90 -15.15
N LEU A 431 8.88 -8.69 -15.44
CA LEU A 431 8.11 -8.71 -16.68
C LEU A 431 6.61 -8.71 -16.38
N THR A 432 6.18 -7.90 -15.41
CA THR A 432 4.79 -7.91 -14.92
C THR A 432 3.80 -7.54 -16.02
N ASP A 433 2.73 -8.32 -16.15
CA ASP A 433 1.57 -8.07 -17.02
C ASP A 433 1.99 -7.85 -18.49
N LEU A 434 2.97 -8.65 -18.95
CA LEU A 434 3.29 -8.84 -20.36
C LEU A 434 2.40 -9.96 -20.92
N ASP A 435 1.46 -9.57 -21.77
CA ASP A 435 0.38 -10.40 -22.29
C ASP A 435 0.69 -11.13 -23.59
N GLN A 436 1.84 -10.84 -24.22
CA GLN A 436 2.33 -11.49 -25.44
C GLN A 436 3.49 -12.47 -25.21
N ILE A 437 3.87 -12.69 -23.96
CA ILE A 437 4.91 -13.65 -23.59
C ILE A 437 4.25 -14.98 -23.21
N ASP A 438 4.69 -16.07 -23.84
CA ASP A 438 4.17 -17.40 -23.58
C ASP A 438 5.28 -18.46 -23.32
N ASP A 439 4.87 -19.72 -23.29
CA ASP A 439 5.77 -20.84 -23.00
C ASP A 439 6.83 -21.06 -24.09
N ALA A 440 6.57 -20.67 -25.34
CA ALA A 440 7.52 -20.78 -26.44
C ALA A 440 8.74 -19.88 -26.19
N GLY A 441 8.54 -18.61 -25.83
CA GLY A 441 9.63 -17.70 -25.50
C GLY A 441 10.32 -18.02 -24.19
N VAL A 442 9.56 -18.11 -23.09
CA VAL A 442 10.15 -18.37 -21.75
C VAL A 442 10.80 -19.75 -21.69
N GLY A 443 10.16 -20.76 -22.29
CA GLY A 443 10.72 -22.09 -22.38
C GLY A 443 12.04 -22.11 -23.14
N VAL A 444 12.14 -21.44 -24.29
CA VAL A 444 13.39 -21.34 -25.05
C VAL A 444 14.43 -20.54 -24.29
N LEU A 445 14.08 -19.43 -23.63
CA LEU A 445 15.02 -18.64 -22.85
C LEU A 445 15.73 -19.50 -21.79
N PHE A 446 14.96 -20.21 -20.96
CA PHE A 446 15.51 -20.97 -19.83
C PHE A 446 16.00 -22.37 -20.19
N ASP A 447 15.73 -22.85 -21.41
CA ASP A 447 16.31 -24.08 -21.92
C ASP A 447 17.76 -23.84 -22.39
N ASP A 448 18.70 -24.53 -21.76
CA ASP A 448 20.14 -24.46 -22.04
C ASP A 448 20.75 -23.04 -21.99
N TRP A 449 20.31 -22.20 -21.05
CA TRP A 449 20.81 -20.82 -20.89
C TRP A 449 22.20 -20.73 -20.24
N LYS A 450 23.18 -21.41 -20.84
CA LYS A 450 24.53 -21.63 -20.26
C LYS A 450 25.30 -20.37 -19.88
N ILE A 451 25.04 -19.24 -20.55
CA ILE A 451 25.76 -18.00 -20.28
C ILE A 451 25.31 -17.34 -18.97
N ASN A 452 24.12 -17.67 -18.48
CA ASN A 452 23.56 -17.09 -17.26
C ASN A 452 23.75 -18.05 -16.08
N GLY A 453 24.25 -17.52 -14.96
CA GLY A 453 24.52 -18.31 -13.75
C GLY A 453 23.31 -18.57 -12.85
N GLY A 454 22.10 -18.20 -13.29
CA GLY A 454 20.88 -18.25 -12.49
C GLY A 454 20.41 -16.87 -12.03
N LEU A 455 19.10 -16.70 -11.91
CA LEU A 455 18.46 -15.47 -11.45
C LEU A 455 18.23 -15.50 -9.93
N THR A 456 18.32 -14.34 -9.28
CA THR A 456 18.05 -14.15 -7.84
C THR A 456 16.65 -13.62 -7.60
N ASP A 457 16.13 -12.79 -8.50
CA ASP A 457 14.83 -12.15 -8.37
C ASP A 457 14.05 -12.28 -9.69
N ILE A 458 12.89 -12.94 -9.63
CA ILE A 458 12.02 -13.12 -10.79
C ILE A 458 10.62 -12.61 -10.44
N ASN A 459 10.08 -11.75 -11.30
CA ASN A 459 8.70 -11.29 -11.21
C ASN A 459 7.99 -11.46 -12.56
N LEU A 460 7.05 -12.42 -12.61
CA LEU A 460 6.19 -12.71 -13.75
C LEU A 460 4.72 -12.53 -13.36
N GLU A 461 4.45 -11.60 -12.44
CA GLU A 461 3.08 -11.30 -12.02
C GLU A 461 2.20 -10.99 -13.24
N ARG A 462 1.02 -11.60 -13.30
CA ARG A 462 0.03 -11.42 -14.37
C ARG A 462 0.51 -11.78 -15.80
N CYS A 463 1.59 -12.52 -15.98
CA CYS A 463 1.89 -13.18 -17.26
C CYS A 463 0.94 -14.37 -17.46
N THR A 464 -0.26 -14.11 -17.99
CA THR A 464 -1.38 -15.07 -17.96
C THR A 464 -1.26 -16.24 -18.93
N LEU A 465 -0.37 -16.18 -19.90
CA LEU A 465 -0.18 -17.24 -20.90
C LEU A 465 0.81 -18.34 -20.44
N LEU A 466 1.55 -18.11 -19.35
CA LEU A 466 2.56 -19.04 -18.87
C LEU A 466 1.95 -20.24 -18.16
N THR A 467 2.40 -21.45 -18.52
CA THR A 467 1.95 -22.72 -17.94
C THR A 467 3.05 -23.46 -17.17
N ASP A 468 2.78 -24.70 -16.75
CA ASP A 468 3.70 -25.52 -15.98
C ASP A 468 5.05 -25.77 -16.70
N ASP A 469 5.09 -25.84 -18.04
CA ASP A 469 6.31 -26.20 -18.78
C ASP A 469 7.39 -25.12 -18.67
N SER A 470 7.05 -23.88 -19.02
CA SER A 470 7.99 -22.75 -18.98
C SER A 470 8.42 -22.41 -17.56
N ILE A 471 7.46 -22.40 -16.62
CA ILE A 471 7.74 -22.14 -15.20
C ILE A 471 8.65 -23.24 -14.64
N TYR A 472 8.45 -24.51 -15.00
CA TYR A 472 9.34 -25.59 -14.56
C TYR A 472 10.77 -25.40 -15.09
N LYS A 473 10.95 -25.06 -16.38
CA LYS A 473 12.27 -24.80 -16.98
C LYS A 473 12.97 -23.64 -16.28
N MET A 474 12.27 -22.52 -16.10
CA MET A 474 12.76 -21.34 -15.39
C MET A 474 13.20 -21.65 -13.96
N LEU A 475 12.35 -22.36 -13.21
CA LEU A 475 12.65 -22.73 -11.82
C LEU A 475 13.79 -23.73 -11.72
N SER A 476 13.88 -24.68 -12.65
CA SER A 476 14.98 -25.65 -12.68
C SER A 476 16.32 -24.95 -12.91
N HIS A 477 16.37 -24.02 -13.88
CA HIS A 477 17.55 -23.22 -14.18
C HIS A 477 18.04 -22.39 -12.99
N SER A 478 17.13 -21.68 -12.31
CA SER A 478 17.50 -20.69 -11.26
C SER A 478 17.36 -21.23 -9.83
N SER A 479 17.12 -22.53 -9.64
CA SER A 479 16.77 -23.12 -8.34
C SER A 479 17.76 -22.83 -7.21
N GLU A 480 19.06 -22.90 -7.51
CA GLU A 480 20.15 -22.71 -6.54
C GLU A 480 20.39 -21.23 -6.16
N THR A 481 19.96 -20.28 -7.00
CA THR A 481 20.25 -18.85 -6.84
C THR A 481 19.03 -18.03 -6.42
N LEU A 482 17.82 -18.53 -6.66
CA LEU A 482 16.59 -17.76 -6.50
C LEU A 482 16.35 -17.37 -5.03
N VAL A 483 16.17 -16.08 -4.79
CA VAL A 483 15.90 -15.48 -3.47
C VAL A 483 14.46 -14.96 -3.39
N ARG A 484 13.96 -14.32 -4.45
CA ARG A 484 12.61 -13.76 -4.51
C ARG A 484 11.90 -14.15 -5.79
N LEU A 485 10.70 -14.70 -5.65
CA LEU A 485 9.87 -15.13 -6.77
C LEU A 485 8.45 -14.59 -6.63
N LYS A 486 7.93 -14.00 -7.71
CA LYS A 486 6.54 -13.59 -7.83
C LYS A 486 5.90 -14.22 -9.06
N LEU A 487 4.86 -15.01 -8.81
CA LEU A 487 4.02 -15.65 -9.83
C LEU A 487 2.54 -15.33 -9.58
N ASN A 488 2.27 -14.17 -8.97
CA ASN A 488 0.92 -13.72 -8.68
C ASN A 488 0.09 -13.68 -9.97
N SER A 489 -1.12 -14.23 -9.94
CA SER A 489 -2.04 -14.24 -11.07
C SER A 489 -1.53 -14.96 -12.33
N VAL A 490 -0.53 -15.84 -12.22
CA VAL A 490 -0.14 -16.80 -13.28
C VAL A 490 -1.08 -18.01 -13.20
N LYS A 491 -2.25 -17.86 -13.81
CA LYS A 491 -3.43 -18.71 -13.56
C LYS A 491 -3.35 -20.13 -14.11
N LEU A 492 -2.50 -20.36 -15.12
CA LEU A 492 -2.39 -21.65 -15.79
C LEU A 492 -1.43 -22.62 -15.09
N ILE A 493 -0.79 -22.18 -14.00
CA ILE A 493 -0.02 -23.08 -13.13
C ILE A 493 -0.96 -24.09 -12.47
N SER A 494 -0.64 -25.37 -12.62
CA SER A 494 -1.40 -26.49 -12.07
C SER A 494 -0.68 -27.13 -10.87
N LYS A 495 -1.37 -28.07 -10.20
CA LYS A 495 -0.77 -28.87 -9.12
C LYS A 495 0.35 -29.80 -9.59
N SER A 496 0.39 -30.11 -10.88
CA SER A 496 1.36 -31.05 -11.45
C SER A 496 2.78 -30.49 -11.38
N LEU A 497 2.95 -29.18 -11.61
CA LEU A 497 4.21 -28.47 -11.42
C LEU A 497 4.80 -28.71 -10.04
N PHE A 498 4.03 -28.44 -8.97
CA PHE A 498 4.52 -28.59 -7.60
C PHE A 498 4.84 -30.05 -7.27
N SER A 499 4.07 -31.01 -7.79
CA SER A 499 4.34 -32.43 -7.63
C SER A 499 5.67 -32.84 -8.30
N LYS A 500 5.99 -32.24 -9.45
CA LYS A 500 7.25 -32.45 -10.18
C LYS A 500 8.43 -31.80 -9.44
N LEU A 501 8.30 -30.54 -9.02
CA LEU A 501 9.30 -29.82 -8.24
C LEU A 501 9.63 -30.55 -6.93
N SER A 502 8.60 -31.05 -6.23
CA SER A 502 8.70 -31.82 -4.99
C SER A 502 9.65 -33.03 -5.06
N ARG A 503 9.85 -33.60 -6.25
CA ARG A 503 10.70 -34.78 -6.47
C ARG A 503 12.12 -34.44 -6.90
N ASN A 504 12.30 -33.31 -7.59
CA ASN A 504 13.50 -33.06 -8.39
C ASN A 504 14.26 -31.79 -8.03
N THR A 505 13.68 -30.91 -7.20
CA THR A 505 14.20 -29.55 -7.06
C THR A 505 14.07 -29.04 -5.63
N THR A 506 15.07 -28.28 -5.19
CA THR A 506 15.08 -27.57 -3.91
C THR A 506 15.48 -26.12 -4.15
N PHE A 507 14.99 -25.21 -3.30
CA PHE A 507 15.28 -23.78 -3.39
C PHE A 507 15.98 -23.33 -2.10
N PRO A 508 17.31 -23.53 -1.99
CA PRO A 508 18.03 -23.36 -0.73
C PRO A 508 18.14 -21.89 -0.30
N LEU A 509 17.96 -20.92 -1.21
CA LEU A 509 18.11 -19.49 -0.96
C LEU A 509 16.79 -18.70 -1.02
N LEU A 510 15.67 -19.32 -1.41
CA LEU A 510 14.40 -18.61 -1.60
C LEU A 510 13.85 -18.15 -0.26
N THR A 511 13.69 -16.83 -0.07
CA THR A 511 13.17 -16.22 1.16
C THR A 511 11.78 -15.61 1.00
N PHE A 512 11.39 -15.22 -0.22
CA PHE A 512 10.09 -14.63 -0.52
C PHE A 512 9.45 -15.28 -1.74
N LEU A 513 8.20 -15.68 -1.61
CA LEU A 513 7.40 -16.26 -2.68
C LEU A 513 5.99 -15.66 -2.69
N ASP A 514 5.60 -15.02 -3.79
CA ASP A 514 4.22 -14.58 -4.03
C ASP A 514 3.53 -15.50 -5.03
N MET A 515 2.50 -16.20 -4.56
CA MET A 515 1.64 -17.10 -5.32
C MET A 515 0.18 -16.66 -5.24
N GLY A 516 -0.08 -15.37 -4.99
CA GLY A 516 -1.43 -14.82 -4.94
C GLY A 516 -2.22 -15.10 -6.22
N PHE A 517 -3.51 -15.39 -6.08
CA PHE A 517 -4.45 -15.66 -7.17
C PHE A 517 -4.09 -16.83 -8.09
N VAL A 518 -3.19 -17.74 -7.66
CA VAL A 518 -2.87 -18.99 -8.35
C VAL A 518 -3.76 -20.12 -7.81
N ARG A 519 -4.84 -20.43 -8.52
CA ARG A 519 -5.95 -21.29 -8.04
C ARG A 519 -5.57 -22.73 -7.71
N SER A 520 -4.45 -23.22 -8.23
CA SER A 520 -3.93 -24.56 -7.96
C SER A 520 -3.27 -24.68 -6.58
N VAL A 521 -2.91 -23.56 -5.94
CA VAL A 521 -2.25 -23.52 -4.64
C VAL A 521 -3.26 -23.76 -3.52
N ASP A 522 -3.03 -24.84 -2.77
CA ASP A 522 -3.81 -25.26 -1.61
C ASP A 522 -2.90 -25.82 -0.51
N ASP A 523 -3.50 -26.31 0.58
CA ASP A 523 -2.78 -26.87 1.74
C ASP A 523 -1.71 -27.91 1.37
N SER A 524 -1.96 -28.73 0.34
CA SER A 524 -0.97 -29.73 -0.11
C SER A 524 0.24 -29.08 -0.80
N VAL A 525 0.00 -28.03 -1.58
CA VAL A 525 1.06 -27.24 -2.22
C VAL A 525 1.85 -26.46 -1.17
N LEU A 526 1.19 -25.89 -0.15
CA LEU A 526 1.88 -25.21 0.95
C LEU A 526 2.84 -26.16 1.69
N ALA A 527 2.43 -27.40 1.94
CA ALA A 527 3.28 -28.41 2.55
C ALA A 527 4.49 -28.77 1.66
N ILE A 528 4.29 -28.88 0.34
CA ILE A 528 5.38 -29.09 -0.62
C ILE A 528 6.37 -27.92 -0.57
N LEU A 529 5.89 -26.68 -0.71
CA LEU A 529 6.71 -25.47 -0.71
C LEU A 529 7.47 -25.29 0.61
N SER A 530 6.82 -25.56 1.73
CA SER A 530 7.46 -25.55 3.05
C SER A 530 8.63 -26.55 3.16
N ARG A 531 8.59 -27.66 2.42
CA ARG A 531 9.63 -28.68 2.45
C ARG A 531 10.78 -28.38 1.47
N ILE A 532 10.46 -27.96 0.24
CA ILE A 532 11.48 -27.74 -0.80
C ILE A 532 12.17 -26.38 -0.69
N CYS A 533 11.62 -25.43 0.07
CA CYS A 533 12.18 -24.10 0.28
C CYS A 533 12.60 -23.90 1.77
N PRO A 534 13.75 -24.44 2.20
CA PRO A 534 14.16 -24.43 3.60
C PRO A 534 14.52 -23.05 4.16
N LYS A 535 14.62 -21.99 3.34
CA LYS A 535 14.84 -20.61 3.80
C LYS A 535 13.66 -19.67 3.53
N LEU A 536 12.52 -20.17 3.07
CA LEU A 536 11.34 -19.36 2.77
C LEU A 536 10.76 -18.70 4.02
N GLU A 537 10.86 -17.38 4.14
CA GLU A 537 10.38 -16.64 5.31
C GLU A 537 8.95 -16.16 5.12
N ILE A 538 8.60 -15.77 3.89
CA ILE A 538 7.31 -15.17 3.53
C ILE A 538 6.73 -15.87 2.29
N LEU A 539 5.50 -16.35 2.43
CA LEU A 539 4.70 -16.92 1.35
C LEU A 539 3.35 -16.19 1.26
N GLU A 540 3.11 -15.48 0.16
CA GLU A 540 1.86 -14.76 -0.09
C GLU A 540 0.90 -15.62 -0.91
N VAL A 541 -0.33 -15.79 -0.43
CA VAL A 541 -1.36 -16.67 -1.01
C VAL A 541 -2.73 -15.99 -1.14
N TYR A 542 -2.74 -14.66 -1.24
CA TYR A 542 -3.96 -13.86 -1.38
C TYR A 542 -4.87 -14.41 -2.49
N GLY A 543 -6.17 -14.57 -2.21
CA GLY A 543 -7.14 -15.07 -3.19
C GLY A 543 -7.10 -16.58 -3.45
N ASN A 544 -6.21 -17.32 -2.80
CA ASN A 544 -6.16 -18.78 -2.86
C ASN A 544 -7.04 -19.38 -1.76
N ASN A 545 -8.35 -19.44 -2.02
CA ASN A 545 -9.36 -19.85 -1.03
C ASN A 545 -9.19 -21.28 -0.47
N ARG A 546 -8.32 -22.10 -1.07
CA ARG A 546 -8.02 -23.48 -0.64
C ARG A 546 -6.82 -23.56 0.31
N CYS A 547 -6.21 -22.43 0.65
CA CYS A 547 -5.17 -22.31 1.67
C CYS A 547 -5.81 -22.03 3.03
N THR A 548 -5.74 -22.99 3.94
CA THR A 548 -6.37 -22.99 5.26
C THR A 548 -5.34 -23.14 6.38
N GLU A 549 -5.80 -23.06 7.64
CA GLU A 549 -4.95 -23.31 8.82
C GLU A 549 -4.52 -24.78 8.98
N ARG A 550 -5.10 -25.70 8.20
CA ARG A 550 -4.75 -27.14 8.25
C ARG A 550 -3.48 -27.48 7.48
N ALA A 551 -2.93 -26.53 6.72
CA ALA A 551 -1.70 -26.73 5.97
C ALA A 551 -0.51 -27.07 6.89
N LEU A 552 0.21 -28.15 6.56
CA LEU A 552 1.41 -28.56 7.27
C LEU A 552 2.59 -27.69 6.87
N ILE A 553 2.88 -26.67 7.68
CA ILE A 553 3.91 -25.66 7.41
C ILE A 553 4.90 -25.61 8.58
N ARG A 554 6.17 -25.41 8.25
CA ARG A 554 7.25 -25.17 9.23
C ARG A 554 7.01 -23.91 10.06
N GLU A 555 7.40 -23.92 11.33
CA GLU A 555 7.13 -22.83 12.28
C GLU A 555 7.70 -21.47 11.85
N ASN A 556 8.81 -21.45 11.12
CA ASN A 556 9.49 -20.23 10.69
C ASN A 556 9.00 -19.67 9.35
N LEU A 557 8.05 -20.31 8.67
CA LEU A 557 7.44 -19.80 7.45
C LEU A 557 6.17 -19.01 7.76
N THR A 558 6.16 -17.73 7.36
CA THR A 558 5.00 -16.85 7.51
C THR A 558 4.15 -16.92 6.24
N VAL A 559 2.95 -17.48 6.33
CA VAL A 559 1.98 -17.47 5.23
C VAL A 559 1.02 -16.30 5.40
N ILE A 560 0.91 -15.46 4.37
CA ILE A 560 0.14 -14.22 4.39
C ILE A 560 -0.98 -14.29 3.34
N GLY A 561 -2.17 -13.82 3.70
CA GLY A 561 -3.29 -13.68 2.76
C GLY A 561 -4.19 -14.92 2.68
N ARG A 562 -4.19 -15.75 3.73
CA ARG A 562 -5.19 -16.82 3.84
C ARG A 562 -6.56 -16.19 4.07
N GLN A 563 -7.60 -16.86 3.61
CA GLN A 563 -8.97 -16.38 3.81
C GLN A 563 -9.32 -16.27 5.30
N THR A 564 -8.76 -17.16 6.15
CA THR A 564 -8.90 -17.11 7.61
C THR A 564 -8.23 -15.90 8.25
N ASP A 565 -7.23 -15.29 7.59
CA ASP A 565 -6.57 -14.07 8.10
C ASP A 565 -7.41 -12.80 7.79
N SER A 566 -8.44 -12.92 6.93
CA SER A 566 -9.24 -11.82 6.38
C SER A 566 -10.67 -11.72 6.95
N ILE A 567 -11.06 -12.66 7.82
CA ILE A 567 -12.38 -12.78 8.46
C ILE A 567 -12.18 -12.73 9.97
#